data_AF-A0AAD7H7V7-F1
#
_entry.id   AF-A0AAD7H7V7-F1
#
_cell.length_a   1.000
_cell.length_b   1.000
_cell.length_c   1.000
_cell.angle_alpha   90.00
_cell.angle_beta   90.00
_cell.angle_gamma   90.00
#
_symmetry.space_group_name_H-M   'P 1'
#
loop_
_entity.id
_entity.type
_entity.pdbx_description
1 polymer ?
#
loop_
_entity_poly.entity_id
_entity_poly.type
_entity_poly.pdbx_seq_one_letter_code
_entity_poly.pdbx_strand_id
1 'polypeptide(L)'
;MDTPPLLHRPSPNAIALETAREELMLSAERDPMLPKLFWAIDHPQMPQPNRCLVFEIDLSPENMREVMEWEDRQEIPNFATDEELDKKGSFELPPSTPLFSRGKGSINAWDDACQGWLTPAECFPAQAKEDLRKAVEVAMGPKELITLGPPTRDADGNWTGGLAMERGDDRCKPVKAGTRCYTWVNSYQNPRETWSPMALAKVNGAINDSNLMRKNLILAAAPFGMIALNRGPPETIDIIRQHASMLNIPPLGVPGNFGYQTMQVNVAPAVTFESGVSLKDSLGEFGAGHRDKKDSPGRYTAMTMASKLPDTYLLGKFYIPRLGIHFTLRNFDTVNFCGLNVHGGAPPRAPPGEEVQNDAIRLTIIQYPPAAMGDGLGHLAVAAWPGAGGKDTVLKMTAEMQNLDVESRRHRAFTNEANFAQDGQVVNDTRSHVTFMAHLLLLLAIWITNQLPFVYQFRIDSDRFLSAFSFQVDNQGRREAVGPWENGPGFRDPTAVQEGLNDGRNLVSQDIVRSQHKRRWRLHYNNCVRHIPFAVCSGMGYAIDANGVLLEDLEDKFEGVDALGNPIEKGGRPWKKPAVPETPEKARKRAAVKAKKLAEEAALAGVESVFFLHNY
;
A
#
# COMPACT_ATOMS: atom_id res chain seq x y z
N MET A 1 21.73 -16.84 -8.56
CA MET A 1 20.27 -16.98 -8.72
C MET A 1 19.99 -16.58 -10.14
N ASP A 2 19.74 -17.56 -11.01
CA ASP A 2 19.42 -17.30 -12.41
C ASP A 2 18.06 -16.61 -12.46
N THR A 3 18.05 -15.35 -12.88
CA THR A 3 16.83 -14.61 -13.17
C THR A 3 16.11 -15.36 -14.29
N PRO A 4 14.84 -15.80 -14.10
CA PRO A 4 14.10 -16.39 -15.20
C PRO A 4 14.02 -15.37 -16.35
N PRO A 5 14.06 -15.81 -17.62
CA PRO A 5 13.96 -14.91 -18.75
C PRO A 5 12.68 -14.08 -18.60
N LEU A 6 12.84 -12.76 -18.54
CA LEU A 6 11.73 -11.82 -18.56
C LEU A 6 10.91 -12.12 -19.82
N LEU A 7 9.60 -12.35 -19.66
CA LEU A 7 8.66 -12.18 -20.76
C LEU A 7 8.73 -10.71 -21.16
N HIS A 8 9.65 -10.39 -22.07
CA HIS A 8 9.76 -9.04 -22.60
C HIS A 8 8.48 -8.74 -23.34
N ARG A 9 7.78 -7.68 -22.93
CA ARG A 9 6.73 -7.07 -23.73
C ARG A 9 7.28 -6.92 -25.15
N PRO A 10 6.70 -7.59 -26.15
CA PRO A 10 7.13 -7.43 -27.52
C PRO A 10 7.07 -5.95 -27.89
N SER A 11 7.94 -5.50 -28.82
CA SER A 11 7.82 -4.17 -29.41
C SER A 11 6.35 -3.87 -29.76
N PRO A 12 5.85 -2.63 -29.65
CA PRO A 12 4.47 -2.28 -30.02
C PRO A 12 4.03 -2.77 -31.41
N ASN A 13 4.98 -3.10 -32.28
CA ASN A 13 4.76 -3.65 -33.62
C ASN A 13 4.69 -5.19 -33.71
N ALA A 14 4.83 -5.90 -32.59
CA ALA A 14 4.70 -7.35 -32.55
C ALA A 14 3.23 -7.74 -32.36
N ILE A 15 2.71 -8.35 -33.42
CA ILE A 15 1.41 -9.01 -33.63
C ILE A 15 0.48 -8.99 -32.41
N ALA A 16 -0.65 -8.27 -32.56
CA ALA A 16 -1.83 -8.43 -31.73
C ALA A 16 -2.21 -9.93 -31.71
N LEU A 17 -1.88 -10.62 -30.62
CA LEU A 17 -2.34 -11.97 -30.40
C LEU A 17 -3.79 -11.87 -29.93
N GLU A 18 -4.71 -11.95 -30.88
CA GLU A 18 -6.11 -12.24 -30.56
C GLU A 18 -6.14 -13.62 -29.88
N THR A 19 -6.34 -13.63 -28.57
CA THR A 19 -6.54 -14.86 -27.84
C THR A 19 -7.90 -15.45 -28.22
N ALA A 20 -7.93 -16.75 -28.50
CA ALA A 20 -9.19 -17.46 -28.73
C ALA A 20 -10.12 -17.22 -27.53
N ARG A 21 -11.36 -16.82 -27.83
CA ARG A 21 -12.36 -16.41 -26.84
C ARG A 21 -13.64 -17.20 -26.97
N GLU A 22 -14.15 -17.66 -25.84
CA GLU A 22 -15.46 -18.30 -25.72
C GLU A 22 -16.31 -17.46 -24.76
N GLU A 23 -17.45 -16.94 -25.21
CA GLU A 23 -18.38 -16.20 -24.34
C GLU A 23 -18.92 -17.13 -23.26
N LEU A 24 -18.83 -16.70 -22.01
CA LEU A 24 -19.42 -17.42 -20.90
C LEU A 24 -20.93 -17.14 -20.89
N MET A 25 -21.71 -18.18 -21.15
CA MET A 25 -23.16 -18.11 -21.12
C MET A 25 -23.65 -17.97 -19.67
N LEU A 26 -24.19 -16.81 -19.33
CA LEU A 26 -24.76 -16.48 -18.02
C LEU A 26 -26.27 -16.26 -18.14
N SER A 27 -26.96 -16.18 -16.99
CA SER A 27 -28.41 -15.96 -16.93
C SER A 27 -28.87 -14.76 -17.76
N ALA A 28 -30.02 -14.91 -18.43
CA ALA A 28 -30.70 -13.83 -19.14
C ALA A 28 -31.22 -12.72 -18.21
N GLU A 29 -31.33 -12.98 -16.90
CA GLU A 29 -31.71 -11.99 -15.88
C GLU A 29 -30.50 -11.19 -15.33
N ARG A 30 -29.28 -11.42 -15.86
CA ARG A 30 -28.08 -10.66 -15.47
C ARG A 30 -28.28 -9.18 -15.76
N ASP A 31 -27.95 -8.32 -14.80
CA ASP A 31 -28.02 -6.86 -14.96
C ASP A 31 -27.22 -6.43 -16.21
N PRO A 32 -27.83 -5.69 -17.16
CA PRO A 32 -27.15 -5.25 -18.39
C PRO A 32 -25.89 -4.39 -18.17
N MET A 33 -25.76 -3.76 -17.01
CA MET A 33 -24.55 -3.00 -16.63
C MET A 33 -23.38 -3.89 -16.26
N LEU A 34 -23.61 -5.18 -15.95
CA LEU A 34 -22.55 -6.12 -15.70
C LEU A 34 -21.85 -6.50 -16.99
N PRO A 35 -20.51 -6.58 -16.99
CA PRO A 35 -19.79 -6.88 -18.21
C PRO A 35 -20.00 -8.34 -18.61
N LYS A 36 -19.95 -8.59 -19.92
CA LYS A 36 -19.88 -9.95 -20.47
C LYS A 36 -18.51 -10.55 -20.17
N LEU A 37 -18.49 -11.82 -19.79
CA LEU A 37 -17.27 -12.56 -19.46
C LEU A 37 -16.91 -13.51 -20.60
N PHE A 38 -15.63 -13.61 -20.91
CA PHE A 38 -15.09 -14.47 -21.96
C PHE A 38 -13.96 -15.32 -21.39
N TRP A 39 -13.96 -16.61 -21.68
CA TRP A 39 -12.78 -17.44 -21.49
C TRP A 39 -11.73 -17.07 -22.52
N ALA A 40 -10.53 -16.71 -22.08
CA ALA A 40 -9.36 -16.52 -22.93
C ALA A 40 -8.36 -17.65 -22.68
N ILE A 41 -7.92 -18.29 -23.76
CA ILE A 41 -6.87 -19.32 -23.73
C ILE A 41 -5.53 -18.65 -24.01
N ASP A 42 -4.49 -19.03 -23.26
CA ASP A 42 -3.11 -18.60 -23.44
C ASP A 42 -2.92 -17.08 -23.42
N HIS A 43 -3.55 -16.43 -22.44
CA HIS A 43 -3.41 -15.00 -22.20
C HIS A 43 -1.93 -14.62 -22.07
N PRO A 44 -1.43 -13.63 -22.84
CA PRO A 44 0.02 -13.40 -22.96
C PRO A 44 0.66 -12.83 -21.68
N GLN A 45 -0.14 -12.20 -20.82
CA GLN A 45 0.34 -11.74 -19.50
C GLN A 45 0.50 -12.85 -18.46
N MET A 46 0.16 -14.10 -18.79
CA MET A 46 0.26 -15.26 -17.91
C MET A 46 1.17 -16.34 -18.52
N PRO A 47 1.90 -17.13 -17.72
CA PRO A 47 2.65 -18.27 -18.22
C PRO A 47 1.76 -19.25 -19.00
N GLN A 48 2.22 -19.73 -20.15
CA GLN A 48 1.45 -20.65 -21.00
C GLN A 48 1.83 -22.13 -20.72
N PRO A 49 0.88 -23.07 -20.87
CA PRO A 49 -0.52 -22.86 -21.22
C PRO A 49 -1.34 -22.29 -20.05
N ASN A 50 -2.34 -21.44 -20.34
CA ASN A 50 -3.24 -20.91 -19.31
C ASN A 50 -4.67 -20.70 -19.79
N ARG A 51 -5.56 -20.51 -18.81
CA ARG A 51 -6.95 -20.10 -19.02
C ARG A 51 -7.26 -18.94 -18.08
N CYS A 52 -7.81 -17.86 -18.63
CA CYS A 52 -8.18 -16.66 -17.90
C CYS A 52 -9.60 -16.24 -18.25
N LEU A 53 -10.18 -15.37 -17.44
CA LEU A 53 -11.39 -14.63 -17.83
C LEU A 53 -11.00 -13.23 -18.27
N VAL A 54 -11.61 -12.77 -19.35
CA VAL A 54 -11.50 -11.40 -19.82
C VAL A 54 -12.90 -10.83 -19.94
N PHE A 55 -13.08 -9.58 -19.57
CA PHE A 55 -14.29 -8.83 -19.85
C PHE A 55 -13.96 -7.50 -20.50
N GLU A 56 -14.87 -7.00 -21.32
CA GLU A 56 -14.68 -5.74 -22.01
C GLU A 56 -15.34 -4.59 -21.27
N ILE A 57 -14.69 -3.43 -21.30
CA ILE A 57 -15.18 -2.22 -20.67
C ILE A 57 -14.95 -1.00 -21.56
N ASP A 58 -15.95 -0.15 -21.68
CA ASP A 58 -15.80 1.17 -22.26
C ASP A 58 -15.06 2.09 -21.27
N LEU A 59 -13.85 2.50 -21.66
CA LEU A 59 -12.93 3.30 -20.83
C LEU A 59 -13.20 4.81 -20.96
N SER A 60 -14.27 5.24 -21.64
CA SER A 60 -14.64 6.66 -21.73
C SER A 60 -14.96 7.22 -20.34
N PRO A 61 -14.57 8.48 -20.03
CA PRO A 61 -14.87 9.11 -18.75
C PRO A 61 -16.37 9.11 -18.40
N GLU A 62 -17.23 9.24 -19.41
CA GLU A 62 -18.69 9.21 -19.28
C GLU A 62 -19.18 7.84 -18.81
N ASN A 63 -18.80 6.76 -19.51
CA ASN A 63 -19.18 5.41 -19.12
C ASN A 63 -18.60 5.02 -17.76
N MET A 64 -17.35 5.41 -17.48
CA MET A 64 -16.72 5.14 -16.18
C MET A 64 -17.47 5.83 -15.04
N ARG A 65 -18.01 7.04 -15.25
CA ARG A 65 -18.88 7.70 -14.26
C ARG A 65 -20.19 6.94 -14.06
N GLU A 66 -20.85 6.55 -15.15
CA GLU A 66 -22.11 5.79 -15.09
C GLU A 66 -21.94 4.46 -14.35
N VAL A 67 -20.87 3.71 -14.67
CA VAL A 67 -20.53 2.46 -13.99
C VAL A 67 -20.23 2.70 -12.51
N MET A 68 -19.49 3.76 -12.15
CA MET A 68 -19.22 4.07 -10.74
C MET A 68 -20.52 4.36 -9.97
N GLU A 69 -21.42 5.16 -10.55
CA GLU A 69 -22.70 5.51 -9.93
C GLU A 69 -23.62 4.29 -9.79
N TRP A 70 -23.62 3.39 -10.78
CA TRP A 70 -24.34 2.12 -10.69
C TRP A 70 -23.73 1.20 -9.63
N GLU A 71 -22.40 1.12 -9.57
CA GLU A 71 -21.66 0.31 -8.59
C GLU A 71 -21.93 0.78 -7.15
N ASP A 72 -22.04 2.10 -6.92
CA ASP A 72 -22.37 2.72 -5.62
C ASP A 72 -23.74 2.34 -5.08
N ARG A 73 -24.66 1.92 -5.96
CA ARG A 73 -26.01 1.49 -5.60
C ARG A 73 -26.12 0.00 -5.33
N GLN A 74 -25.06 -0.78 -5.59
CA GLN A 74 -25.10 -2.23 -5.42
C GLN A 74 -25.05 -2.59 -3.94
N GLU A 75 -25.95 -3.47 -3.53
CA GLU A 75 -25.95 -4.03 -2.18
C GLU A 75 -25.18 -5.36 -2.16
N ILE A 76 -24.41 -5.57 -1.09
CA ILE A 76 -23.76 -6.85 -0.85
C ILE A 76 -24.80 -7.78 -0.20
N PRO A 77 -25.08 -8.96 -0.78
CA PRO A 77 -26.02 -9.89 -0.19
C PRO A 77 -25.54 -10.37 1.19
N ASN A 78 -26.41 -10.26 2.21
CA ASN A 78 -26.16 -10.84 3.54
C ASN A 78 -26.17 -12.38 3.52
N PHE A 79 -26.87 -12.94 2.54
CA PHE A 79 -26.93 -14.35 2.20
C PHE A 79 -27.44 -14.46 0.76
N ALA A 80 -26.92 -15.42 0.00
CA ALA A 80 -27.45 -15.78 -1.30
C ALA A 80 -27.09 -17.25 -1.59
N THR A 81 -28.07 -18.05 -1.97
CA THR A 81 -27.84 -19.42 -2.43
C THR A 81 -27.12 -19.40 -3.78
N ASP A 82 -26.54 -20.53 -4.19
CA ASP A 82 -25.91 -20.63 -5.52
C ASP A 82 -26.94 -20.40 -6.63
N GLU A 83 -28.15 -20.96 -6.47
CA GLU A 83 -29.27 -20.76 -7.41
C GLU A 83 -29.67 -19.28 -7.54
N GLU A 84 -29.75 -18.53 -6.44
CA GLU A 84 -30.06 -17.09 -6.47
C GLU A 84 -28.97 -16.28 -7.17
N LEU A 85 -27.71 -16.65 -6.98
CA LEU A 85 -26.57 -16.00 -7.64
C LEU A 85 -26.53 -16.32 -9.13
N ASP A 86 -26.70 -17.59 -9.50
CA ASP A 86 -26.76 -18.04 -10.88
C ASP A 86 -27.89 -17.35 -11.63
N LYS A 87 -29.08 -17.24 -11.01
CA LYS A 87 -30.22 -16.52 -11.56
C LYS A 87 -29.89 -15.04 -11.80
N LYS A 88 -29.23 -14.36 -10.87
CA LYS A 88 -28.73 -12.98 -11.04
C LYS A 88 -27.55 -12.87 -12.00
N GLY A 89 -27.08 -14.01 -12.53
CA GLY A 89 -25.94 -14.12 -13.42
C GLY A 89 -24.60 -13.91 -12.74
N SER A 90 -24.51 -13.90 -11.42
CA SER A 90 -23.23 -13.81 -10.68
C SER A 90 -22.42 -15.09 -10.89
N PHE A 91 -21.12 -14.96 -11.12
CA PHE A 91 -20.25 -16.07 -11.47
C PHE A 91 -19.23 -16.36 -10.37
N GLU A 92 -19.13 -17.60 -9.89
CA GLU A 92 -18.06 -17.97 -8.96
C GLU A 92 -16.74 -18.06 -9.73
N LEU A 93 -15.76 -17.20 -9.39
CA LEU A 93 -14.47 -17.21 -10.08
C LEU A 93 -13.69 -18.47 -9.69
N PRO A 94 -13.35 -19.37 -10.64
CA PRO A 94 -12.67 -20.61 -10.28
C PRO A 94 -11.28 -20.34 -9.70
N PRO A 95 -10.80 -21.22 -8.80
CA PRO A 95 -9.44 -21.16 -8.30
C PRO A 95 -8.40 -21.05 -9.43
N SER A 96 -7.34 -20.29 -9.17
CA SER A 96 -6.21 -20.09 -10.09
C SER A 96 -6.58 -19.54 -11.46
N THR A 97 -7.74 -18.90 -11.60
CA THR A 97 -8.19 -18.22 -12.82
C THR A 97 -8.09 -16.70 -12.63
N PRO A 98 -7.12 -16.02 -13.29
CA PRO A 98 -7.07 -14.58 -13.28
C PRO A 98 -8.22 -13.97 -14.08
N LEU A 99 -8.78 -12.87 -13.57
CA LEU A 99 -9.74 -12.02 -14.24
C LEU A 99 -9.05 -10.77 -14.76
N PHE A 100 -9.22 -10.49 -16.04
CA PHE A 100 -8.70 -9.31 -16.73
C PHE A 100 -9.84 -8.46 -17.29
N SER A 101 -9.60 -7.16 -17.36
CA SER A 101 -10.44 -6.20 -18.07
C SER A 101 -9.73 -5.71 -19.32
N ARG A 102 -10.41 -5.66 -20.45
CA ARG A 102 -9.93 -5.13 -21.74
C ARG A 102 -10.73 -3.89 -22.13
N GLY A 103 -10.06 -2.85 -22.63
CA GLY A 103 -10.76 -1.71 -23.22
C GLY A 103 -11.56 -2.11 -24.44
N LYS A 104 -12.83 -1.71 -24.54
CA LYS A 104 -13.71 -2.01 -25.67
C LYS A 104 -13.07 -1.54 -26.97
N GLY A 105 -13.00 -2.42 -27.97
CA GLY A 105 -12.33 -2.16 -29.25
C GLY A 105 -10.80 -2.34 -29.24
N SER A 106 -10.18 -2.62 -28.08
CA SER A 106 -8.78 -3.02 -28.05
C SER A 106 -8.63 -4.48 -28.51
N ILE A 107 -7.67 -4.71 -29.40
CA ILE A 107 -7.23 -6.04 -29.82
C ILE A 107 -5.95 -6.49 -29.09
N ASN A 108 -5.32 -5.59 -28.32
CA ASN A 108 -4.04 -5.85 -27.68
C ASN A 108 -4.22 -6.39 -26.25
N ALA A 109 -4.06 -7.70 -26.08
CA ALA A 109 -4.15 -8.37 -24.78
C ALA A 109 -3.06 -7.94 -23.77
N TRP A 110 -1.98 -7.28 -24.22
CA TRP A 110 -0.99 -6.70 -23.31
C TRP A 110 -1.47 -5.44 -22.60
N ASP A 111 -2.53 -4.80 -23.09
CA ASP A 111 -3.12 -3.63 -22.44
C ASP A 111 -4.19 -4.02 -21.41
N ASP A 112 -4.52 -5.31 -21.29
CA ASP A 112 -5.48 -5.80 -20.30
C ASP A 112 -4.98 -5.51 -18.87
N ALA A 113 -5.90 -5.08 -18.01
CA ALA A 113 -5.61 -4.87 -16.59
C ALA A 113 -6.16 -6.04 -15.77
N CYS A 114 -5.29 -6.73 -15.03
CA CYS A 114 -5.73 -7.79 -14.11
C CYS A 114 -6.50 -7.19 -12.93
N GLN A 115 -7.70 -7.70 -12.68
CA GLN A 115 -8.64 -7.23 -11.66
C GLN A 115 -8.59 -8.07 -10.38
N GLY A 116 -8.20 -9.33 -10.49
CA GLY A 116 -8.06 -10.23 -9.34
C GLY A 116 -7.96 -11.71 -9.71
N TRP A 117 -7.68 -12.54 -8.71
CA TRP A 117 -7.61 -14.00 -8.80
C TRP A 117 -7.73 -14.64 -7.42
N LEU A 118 -8.08 -15.93 -7.40
CA LEU A 118 -8.10 -16.75 -6.19
C LEU A 118 -6.90 -17.71 -6.19
N THR A 119 -6.13 -17.72 -5.12
CA THR A 119 -5.15 -18.78 -4.83
C THR A 119 -5.75 -19.74 -3.81
N PRO A 120 -5.98 -21.02 -4.16
CA PRO A 120 -6.67 -21.94 -3.27
C PRO A 120 -5.73 -22.55 -2.21
N ALA A 121 -6.29 -23.12 -1.15
CA ALA A 121 -5.55 -23.72 -0.03
C ALA A 121 -4.46 -24.74 -0.42
N GLU A 122 -4.63 -25.46 -1.52
CA GLU A 122 -3.71 -26.49 -2.03
C GLU A 122 -2.40 -25.88 -2.56
N CYS A 123 -2.46 -24.60 -2.94
CA CYS A 123 -1.33 -23.87 -3.47
C CYS A 123 -0.32 -23.39 -2.41
N PHE A 124 -0.63 -23.59 -1.12
CA PHE A 124 0.21 -23.18 0.00
C PHE A 124 0.93 -24.38 0.63
N PRO A 125 2.23 -24.25 0.97
CA PRO A 125 2.97 -25.31 1.66
C PRO A 125 2.29 -25.75 2.96
N ALA A 126 2.34 -27.05 3.26
CA ALA A 126 1.77 -27.60 4.49
C ALA A 126 2.31 -26.91 5.75
N GLN A 127 3.63 -26.63 5.78
CA GLN A 127 4.26 -25.93 6.89
C GLN A 127 3.71 -24.51 7.08
N ALA A 128 3.49 -23.76 5.99
CA ALA A 128 2.94 -22.41 6.07
C ALA A 128 1.51 -22.42 6.63
N LYS A 129 0.67 -23.38 6.21
CA LYS A 129 -0.68 -23.59 6.76
C LYS A 129 -0.66 -23.92 8.25
N GLU A 130 0.28 -24.78 8.66
CA GLU A 130 0.45 -25.15 10.05
C GLU A 130 0.94 -23.98 10.92
N ASP A 131 1.89 -23.19 10.42
CA ASP A 131 2.40 -22.00 11.10
C ASP A 131 1.29 -20.95 11.28
N LEU A 132 0.47 -20.74 10.23
CA LEU A 132 -0.68 -19.83 10.30
C LEU A 132 -1.74 -20.33 11.27
N ARG A 133 -2.08 -21.63 11.22
CA ARG A 133 -3.02 -22.25 12.16
C ARG A 133 -2.59 -22.05 13.61
N LYS A 134 -1.32 -22.33 13.93
CA LYS A 134 -0.76 -22.13 15.28
C LYS A 134 -0.81 -20.67 15.72
N ALA A 135 -0.40 -19.75 14.84
CA ALA A 135 -0.44 -18.32 15.16
C ALA A 135 -1.86 -17.82 15.41
N VAL A 136 -2.83 -18.32 14.63
CA VAL A 136 -4.26 -18.03 14.78
C VAL A 136 -4.81 -18.61 16.08
N GLU A 137 -4.45 -19.84 16.44
CA GLU A 137 -4.86 -20.45 17.72
C GLU A 137 -4.39 -19.64 18.92
N VAL A 138 -3.16 -19.12 18.88
CA VAL A 138 -2.65 -18.22 19.92
C VAL A 138 -3.44 -16.90 19.96
N ALA A 139 -3.73 -16.31 18.79
CA ALA A 139 -4.49 -15.06 18.71
C ALA A 139 -5.95 -15.21 19.17
N MET A 140 -6.59 -16.35 18.89
CA MET A 140 -7.95 -16.67 19.36
C MET A 140 -7.97 -17.02 20.84
N GLY A 141 -6.98 -17.77 21.31
CA GLY A 141 -6.87 -18.25 22.68
C GLY A 141 -7.63 -19.56 22.95
N PRO A 142 -7.71 -19.96 24.23
CA PRO A 142 -8.34 -21.21 24.65
C PRO A 142 -9.83 -21.24 24.27
N LYS A 143 -10.30 -22.40 23.80
CA LYS A 143 -11.66 -22.58 23.24
C LYS A 143 -12.76 -22.15 24.20
N GLU A 144 -12.60 -22.49 25.47
CA GLU A 144 -13.51 -22.20 26.57
C GLU A 144 -13.63 -20.71 26.92
N LEU A 145 -12.69 -19.88 26.46
CA LEU A 145 -12.68 -18.43 26.70
C LEU A 145 -13.12 -17.62 25.47
N ILE A 146 -13.36 -18.27 24.33
CA ILE A 146 -13.79 -17.60 23.10
C ILE A 146 -15.29 -17.29 23.20
N THR A 147 -15.66 -16.06 22.82
CA THR A 147 -17.07 -15.68 22.63
C THR A 147 -17.29 -15.04 21.26
N LEU A 148 -18.53 -15.12 20.76
CA LEU A 148 -18.93 -14.54 19.47
C LEU A 148 -18.91 -13.01 19.47
N GLY A 149 -19.13 -12.39 20.63
CA GLY A 149 -19.14 -10.94 20.81
C GLY A 149 -17.74 -10.33 20.99
N PRO A 150 -17.64 -8.99 20.97
CA PRO A 150 -16.42 -8.29 21.39
C PRO A 150 -16.15 -8.51 22.89
N PRO A 151 -14.91 -8.28 23.36
CA PRO A 151 -14.61 -8.36 24.79
C PRO A 151 -15.33 -7.26 25.58
N THR A 152 -15.70 -7.56 26.82
CA THR A 152 -16.31 -6.64 27.78
C THR A 152 -15.45 -6.51 29.02
N ARG A 153 -15.65 -5.46 29.82
CA ARG A 153 -15.02 -5.37 31.14
C ARG A 153 -15.86 -6.11 32.17
N ASP A 154 -15.22 -6.92 32.99
CA ASP A 154 -15.83 -7.50 34.18
C ASP A 154 -15.88 -6.49 35.35
N ALA A 155 -16.36 -6.93 36.51
CA ALA A 155 -16.50 -6.11 37.70
C ALA A 155 -15.17 -5.57 38.24
N ASP A 156 -14.07 -6.29 37.99
CA ASP A 156 -12.71 -5.90 38.39
C ASP A 156 -12.03 -5.01 37.33
N GLY A 157 -12.75 -4.72 36.24
CA GLY A 157 -12.28 -3.88 35.14
C GLY A 157 -11.39 -4.61 34.13
N ASN A 158 -11.23 -5.93 34.26
CA ASN A 158 -10.46 -6.76 33.33
C ASN A 158 -11.26 -7.06 32.07
N TRP A 159 -10.58 -7.17 30.92
CA TRP A 159 -11.23 -7.53 29.66
C TRP A 159 -11.47 -9.04 29.57
N THR A 160 -12.73 -9.45 29.48
CA THR A 160 -13.20 -10.84 29.37
C THR A 160 -14.02 -11.05 28.08
N GLY A 161 -14.17 -12.30 27.64
CA GLY A 161 -14.81 -12.65 26.36
C GLY A 161 -13.93 -12.35 25.14
N GLY A 162 -14.54 -12.38 23.95
CA GLY A 162 -13.87 -12.18 22.66
C GLY A 162 -12.74 -13.19 22.41
N LEU A 163 -11.71 -12.74 21.70
CA LEU A 163 -10.47 -13.49 21.43
C LEU A 163 -9.34 -13.06 22.36
N ALA A 164 -8.32 -13.91 22.54
CA ALA A 164 -7.15 -13.59 23.35
C ALA A 164 -6.47 -12.28 22.93
N MET A 165 -6.36 -12.05 21.63
CA MET A 165 -5.81 -10.81 21.09
C MET A 165 -6.60 -9.55 21.44
N GLU A 166 -7.86 -9.69 21.85
CA GLU A 166 -8.75 -8.60 22.25
C GLU A 166 -8.76 -8.41 23.79
N ARG A 167 -8.04 -9.24 24.56
CA ARG A 167 -7.97 -9.20 26.03
C ARG A 167 -6.65 -8.62 26.55
N GLY A 168 -6.68 -8.14 27.79
CA GLY A 168 -5.51 -7.55 28.48
C GLY A 168 -5.29 -6.06 28.22
N ASP A 169 -4.29 -5.48 28.89
CA ASP A 169 -3.97 -4.04 28.79
C ASP A 169 -3.32 -3.68 27.46
N ASP A 170 -2.50 -4.58 26.91
CA ASP A 170 -1.84 -4.45 25.60
C ASP A 170 -2.66 -5.06 24.45
N ARG A 171 -3.98 -5.17 24.64
CA ARG A 171 -4.89 -5.75 23.65
C ARG A 171 -4.86 -5.01 22.32
N CYS A 172 -5.27 -5.70 21.28
CA CYS A 172 -5.54 -5.07 19.99
C CYS A 172 -6.72 -4.10 20.13
N LYS A 173 -6.53 -2.89 19.59
CA LYS A 173 -7.54 -1.84 19.56
C LYS A 173 -8.16 -1.82 18.17
N PRO A 174 -9.49 -1.83 18.06
CA PRO A 174 -10.12 -1.83 16.75
C PRO A 174 -9.89 -0.49 16.06
N VAL A 175 -9.84 -0.51 14.73
CA VAL A 175 -9.66 0.67 13.88
C VAL A 175 -10.77 1.70 14.12
N LYS A 176 -11.99 1.23 14.38
CA LYS A 176 -13.15 2.05 14.76
C LYS A 176 -13.83 1.43 15.99
N ALA A 177 -14.27 2.27 16.92
CA ALA A 177 -15.02 1.80 18.09
C ALA A 177 -16.27 1.01 17.64
N GLY A 178 -16.56 -0.11 18.32
CA GLY A 178 -17.68 -0.99 17.99
C GLY A 178 -17.45 -1.93 16.79
N THR A 179 -16.25 -1.94 16.20
CA THR A 179 -15.89 -2.90 15.14
C THR A 179 -14.85 -3.90 15.63
N ARG A 180 -14.73 -5.03 14.95
CA ARG A 180 -13.69 -6.04 15.19
C ARG A 180 -12.70 -6.14 14.02
N CYS A 181 -12.21 -4.97 13.59
CA CYS A 181 -11.16 -4.82 12.59
C CYS A 181 -9.90 -4.26 13.25
N TYR A 182 -8.77 -4.95 13.16
CA TYR A 182 -7.56 -4.62 13.92
C TYR A 182 -6.36 -4.46 12.98
N THR A 183 -5.80 -3.25 12.88
CA THR A 183 -4.49 -3.08 12.23
C THR A 183 -3.43 -3.87 12.99
N TRP A 184 -2.54 -4.54 12.26
CA TRP A 184 -1.58 -5.49 12.83
C TRP A 184 -0.12 -5.14 12.60
N VAL A 185 0.19 -4.42 11.51
CA VAL A 185 1.58 -4.11 11.12
C VAL A 185 1.85 -2.60 11.16
N ASN A 186 1.66 -1.89 10.05
CA ASN A 186 1.87 -0.44 9.98
C ASN A 186 0.55 0.31 10.02
N SER A 187 0.54 1.50 10.62
CA SER A 187 -0.60 2.42 10.56
C SER A 187 -0.21 3.73 9.86
N TYR A 188 -1.20 4.39 9.27
CA TYR A 188 -1.04 5.70 8.64
C TYR A 188 -1.80 6.78 9.43
N GLN A 189 -1.12 7.87 9.73
CA GLN A 189 -1.67 9.03 10.42
C GLN A 189 -1.96 10.14 9.40
N ASN A 190 -3.18 10.20 8.87
CA ASN A 190 -3.54 11.18 7.82
C ASN A 190 -3.13 12.62 8.16
N PRO A 191 -3.37 13.17 9.37
CA PRO A 191 -3.04 14.57 9.66
C PRO A 191 -1.54 14.90 9.61
N ARG A 192 -0.67 13.89 9.71
CA ARG A 192 0.78 14.05 9.68
C ARG A 192 1.41 13.48 8.41
N GLU A 193 0.58 12.91 7.55
CA GLU A 193 0.96 12.12 6.38
C GLU A 193 2.08 11.12 6.68
N THR A 194 2.07 10.54 7.89
CA THR A 194 3.17 9.71 8.39
C THR A 194 2.70 8.29 8.58
N TRP A 195 3.52 7.31 8.21
CA TRP A 195 3.32 5.91 8.56
C TRP A 195 4.48 5.34 9.34
N SER A 196 4.17 4.36 10.17
CA SER A 196 5.11 3.66 11.06
C SER A 196 4.54 2.30 11.45
N PRO A 197 5.32 1.43 12.11
CA PRO A 197 4.74 0.36 12.90
C PRO A 197 3.61 0.89 13.79
N MET A 198 2.53 0.14 13.89
CA MET A 198 1.35 0.52 14.66
C MET A 198 1.71 0.81 16.13
N ALA A 199 0.92 1.64 16.81
CA ALA A 199 1.22 2.05 18.18
C ALA A 199 1.42 0.88 19.17
N LEU A 200 0.70 -0.23 18.99
CA LEU A 200 0.83 -1.43 19.83
C LEU A 200 2.05 -2.31 19.50
N ALA A 201 2.76 -1.99 18.42
CA ALA A 201 4.06 -2.60 18.12
C ALA A 201 5.22 -1.85 18.80
N LYS A 202 4.93 -0.77 19.54
CA LYS A 202 5.96 -0.03 20.29
C LYS A 202 6.54 -0.93 21.38
N VAL A 203 7.86 -1.08 21.35
CA VAL A 203 8.63 -1.79 22.39
C VAL A 203 9.27 -0.75 23.30
N ASN A 204 9.05 -0.88 24.60
CA ASN A 204 9.75 -0.10 25.62
C ASN A 204 10.47 -1.06 26.57
N GLY A 205 11.76 -1.27 26.34
CA GLY A 205 12.52 -2.34 27.00
C GLY A 205 12.42 -3.65 26.23
N ALA A 206 11.81 -4.67 26.84
CA ALA A 206 11.72 -6.02 26.26
C ALA A 206 10.43 -6.24 25.45
N ILE A 207 10.49 -7.17 24.49
CA ILE A 207 9.32 -7.68 23.77
C ILE A 207 8.43 -8.43 24.76
N ASN A 208 7.13 -8.11 24.79
CA ASN A 208 6.14 -8.81 25.60
C ASN A 208 5.34 -9.86 24.80
N ASP A 209 4.48 -10.62 25.48
CA ASP A 209 3.68 -11.69 24.86
C ASP A 209 2.76 -11.18 23.74
N SER A 210 2.20 -9.98 23.94
CA SER A 210 1.34 -9.32 22.96
C SER A 210 2.13 -8.95 21.69
N ASN A 211 3.39 -8.50 21.84
CA ASN A 211 4.30 -8.27 20.73
C ASN A 211 4.68 -9.58 20.04
N LEU A 212 4.93 -10.65 20.79
CA LEU A 212 5.31 -11.96 20.24
C LEU A 212 4.16 -12.61 19.46
N MET A 213 2.94 -12.59 20.00
CA MET A 213 1.72 -13.03 19.31
C MET A 213 1.56 -12.29 17.97
N ARG A 214 1.70 -10.96 17.97
CA ARG A 214 1.62 -10.18 16.73
C ARG A 214 2.70 -10.57 15.75
N LYS A 215 3.96 -10.59 16.19
CA LYS A 215 5.11 -10.99 15.36
C LYS A 215 4.85 -12.34 14.72
N ASN A 216 4.43 -13.34 15.48
CA ASN A 216 4.18 -14.69 14.97
C ASN A 216 3.05 -14.73 13.93
N LEU A 217 1.94 -14.01 14.16
CA LEU A 217 0.87 -13.93 13.16
C LEU A 217 1.33 -13.22 11.88
N ILE A 218 2.13 -12.14 11.99
CA ILE A 218 2.68 -11.44 10.83
C ILE A 218 3.59 -12.37 10.02
N LEU A 219 4.51 -13.07 10.71
CA LEU A 219 5.45 -14.01 10.09
C LEU A 219 4.72 -15.17 9.40
N ALA A 220 3.62 -15.67 9.99
CA ALA A 220 2.86 -16.78 9.45
C ALA A 220 1.90 -16.38 8.31
N ALA A 221 1.33 -15.19 8.36
CA ALA A 221 0.36 -14.74 7.36
C ALA A 221 1.01 -14.09 6.13
N ALA A 222 2.11 -13.34 6.28
CA ALA A 222 2.78 -12.66 5.16
C ALA A 222 3.16 -13.60 3.99
N PRO A 223 3.62 -14.85 4.22
CA PRO A 223 3.84 -15.81 3.15
C PRO A 223 2.61 -16.07 2.27
N PHE A 224 1.39 -16.10 2.84
CA PHE A 224 0.18 -16.34 2.05
C PHE A 224 -0.06 -15.24 1.03
N GLY A 225 -0.02 -13.98 1.46
CA GLY A 225 -0.16 -12.84 0.56
C GLY A 225 0.92 -12.84 -0.54
N MET A 226 2.18 -13.13 -0.19
CA MET A 226 3.25 -13.16 -1.19
C MET A 226 3.18 -14.34 -2.15
N ILE A 227 2.82 -15.54 -1.67
CA ILE A 227 2.62 -16.72 -2.50
C ILE A 227 1.44 -16.50 -3.46
N ALA A 228 0.35 -15.88 -2.98
CA ALA A 228 -0.80 -15.56 -3.80
C ALA A 228 -0.50 -14.45 -4.81
N LEU A 229 0.21 -13.39 -4.39
CA LEU A 229 0.63 -12.29 -5.26
C LEU A 229 1.49 -12.79 -6.43
N ASN A 230 2.45 -13.67 -6.15
CA ASN A 230 3.37 -14.19 -7.17
C ASN A 230 2.70 -15.15 -8.19
N ARG A 231 1.42 -15.48 -8.03
CA ARG A 231 0.63 -16.22 -9.03
C ARG A 231 -0.08 -15.33 -10.04
N GLY A 232 -0.08 -14.01 -9.82
CA GLY A 232 -0.61 -13.04 -10.78
C GLY A 232 0.27 -12.90 -12.04
N PRO A 233 -0.01 -11.87 -12.87
CA PRO A 233 0.76 -11.60 -14.08
C PRO A 233 2.23 -11.30 -13.77
N PRO A 234 3.21 -12.05 -14.32
CA PRO A 234 4.63 -11.90 -13.97
C PRO A 234 5.20 -10.50 -14.21
N GLU A 235 4.81 -9.83 -15.31
CA GLU A 235 5.27 -8.47 -15.62
C GLU A 235 4.75 -7.46 -14.59
N THR A 236 3.45 -7.52 -14.26
CA THR A 236 2.86 -6.70 -13.20
C THR A 236 3.57 -6.89 -11.86
N ILE A 237 3.84 -8.14 -11.48
CA ILE A 237 4.54 -8.46 -10.24
C ILE A 237 5.97 -7.89 -10.24
N ASP A 238 6.70 -8.01 -11.36
CA ASP A 238 8.04 -7.43 -11.52
C ASP A 238 8.04 -5.90 -11.39
N ILE A 239 7.06 -5.24 -12.01
CA ILE A 239 6.91 -3.78 -11.91
C ILE A 239 6.64 -3.35 -10.47
N ILE A 240 5.74 -4.04 -9.75
CA ILE A 240 5.46 -3.77 -8.33
C ILE A 240 6.73 -3.99 -7.47
N ARG A 241 7.48 -5.06 -7.73
CA ARG A 241 8.73 -5.39 -7.02
C ARG A 241 9.80 -4.33 -7.24
N GLN A 242 10.04 -3.93 -8.48
CA GLN A 242 11.01 -2.87 -8.82
C GLN A 242 10.61 -1.54 -8.18
N HIS A 243 9.33 -1.19 -8.23
CA HIS A 243 8.82 0.01 -7.60
C HIS A 243 9.02 0.00 -6.07
N ALA A 244 8.69 -1.11 -5.41
CA ALA A 244 8.92 -1.26 -3.97
C ALA A 244 10.41 -1.18 -3.59
N SER A 245 11.29 -1.80 -4.40
CA SER A 245 12.74 -1.71 -4.21
C SER A 245 13.27 -0.28 -4.41
N MET A 246 12.74 0.43 -5.41
CA MET A 246 13.10 1.83 -5.66
C MET A 246 12.73 2.73 -4.48
N LEU A 247 11.56 2.51 -3.89
CA LEU A 247 11.09 3.26 -2.72
C LEU A 247 11.69 2.78 -1.39
N ASN A 248 12.52 1.73 -1.41
CA ASN A 248 13.06 1.07 -0.21
C ASN A 248 11.96 0.70 0.80
N ILE A 249 10.86 0.12 0.31
CA ILE A 249 9.75 -0.30 1.16
C ILE A 249 10.23 -1.44 2.07
N PRO A 250 10.09 -1.32 3.41
CA PRO A 250 10.47 -2.36 4.35
C PRO A 250 9.63 -3.63 4.13
N PRO A 251 10.26 -4.80 3.95
CA PRO A 251 9.54 -6.06 3.79
C PRO A 251 8.92 -6.48 5.13
N LEU A 252 7.60 -6.66 5.14
CA LEU A 252 6.86 -7.00 6.34
C LEU A 252 6.66 -8.51 6.46
N GLY A 253 7.04 -9.07 7.61
CA GLY A 253 6.90 -10.47 7.94
C GLY A 253 7.91 -11.38 7.24
N VAL A 254 7.83 -11.49 5.92
CA VAL A 254 8.69 -12.38 5.13
C VAL A 254 9.69 -11.57 4.29
N PRO A 255 10.95 -12.03 4.16
CA PRO A 255 11.88 -11.47 3.18
C PRO A 255 11.24 -11.48 1.78
N GLY A 256 11.41 -10.39 1.05
CA GLY A 256 10.83 -10.24 -0.28
C GLY A 256 9.34 -9.87 -0.30
N ASN A 257 8.74 -9.49 0.83
CA ASN A 257 7.42 -8.84 0.78
C ASN A 257 7.52 -7.43 0.17
N PHE A 258 7.28 -7.33 -1.13
CA PHE A 258 7.22 -6.08 -1.88
C PHE A 258 5.78 -5.60 -2.13
N GLY A 259 4.79 -6.47 -1.87
CA GLY A 259 3.40 -6.26 -2.22
C GLY A 259 2.65 -5.39 -1.21
N TYR A 260 2.86 -5.64 0.08
CA TYR A 260 1.93 -5.21 1.12
C TYR A 260 2.63 -4.43 2.22
N GLN A 261 2.14 -3.23 2.49
CA GLN A 261 2.73 -2.31 3.47
C GLN A 261 1.97 -2.31 4.80
N THR A 262 0.84 -2.99 4.88
CA THR A 262 0.11 -3.17 6.13
C THR A 262 -0.71 -4.47 6.11
N MET A 263 -1.24 -4.80 7.28
CA MET A 263 -2.09 -5.96 7.51
C MET A 263 -3.18 -5.58 8.51
N GLN A 264 -4.40 -6.04 8.27
CA GLN A 264 -5.53 -5.93 9.17
C GLN A 264 -6.12 -7.33 9.42
N VAL A 265 -6.53 -7.59 10.65
CA VAL A 265 -7.25 -8.82 11.03
C VAL A 265 -8.71 -8.44 11.30
N ASN A 266 -9.62 -9.06 10.56
CA ASN A 266 -11.06 -8.90 10.73
C ASN A 266 -11.62 -10.13 11.43
N VAL A 267 -12.42 -9.92 12.48
CA VAL A 267 -13.04 -10.99 13.27
C VAL A 267 -14.55 -10.97 13.02
N ALA A 268 -15.03 -11.97 12.29
CA ALA A 268 -16.44 -12.13 11.96
C ALA A 268 -16.98 -13.42 12.60
N PRO A 269 -17.88 -13.34 13.60
CA PRO A 269 -18.52 -14.52 14.14
C PRO A 269 -19.47 -15.16 13.11
N ALA A 270 -19.68 -16.46 13.22
CA ALA A 270 -20.78 -17.12 12.51
C ALA A 270 -22.13 -16.64 13.06
N VAL A 271 -23.17 -16.75 12.23
CA VAL A 271 -24.56 -16.42 12.60
C VAL A 271 -25.47 -17.62 12.35
N THR A 272 -26.67 -17.63 12.92
CA THR A 272 -27.65 -18.67 12.62
C THR A 272 -28.11 -18.58 11.16
N PHE A 273 -28.58 -19.69 10.59
CA PHE A 273 -29.03 -19.75 9.19
C PHE A 273 -30.04 -18.65 8.85
N GLU A 274 -31.08 -18.50 9.68
CA GLU A 274 -32.19 -17.54 9.51
C GLU A 274 -31.83 -16.09 9.90
N SER A 275 -30.58 -15.82 10.29
CA SER A 275 -30.20 -14.52 10.82
C SER A 275 -30.21 -13.43 9.74
N GLY A 276 -30.86 -12.30 10.02
CA GLY A 276 -30.74 -11.08 9.23
C GLY A 276 -29.42 -10.32 9.45
N VAL A 277 -28.57 -10.79 10.38
CA VAL A 277 -27.29 -10.15 10.73
C VAL A 277 -26.32 -10.20 9.55
N SER A 278 -25.67 -9.06 9.31
CA SER A 278 -24.70 -8.83 8.25
C SER A 278 -23.28 -8.76 8.79
N LEU A 279 -22.26 -8.76 7.91
CA LEU A 279 -20.89 -8.47 8.34
C LEU A 279 -20.74 -7.04 8.88
N LYS A 280 -21.60 -6.09 8.46
CA LYS A 280 -21.59 -4.71 8.95
C LYS A 280 -21.78 -4.64 10.47
N ASP A 281 -22.50 -5.59 11.05
CA ASP A 281 -22.78 -5.61 12.49
C ASP A 281 -21.55 -5.93 13.33
N SER A 282 -20.56 -6.65 12.79
CA SER A 282 -19.30 -6.97 13.47
C SER A 282 -18.11 -6.14 12.99
N LEU A 283 -18.07 -5.80 11.70
CA LEU A 283 -16.94 -5.14 11.05
C LEU A 283 -17.21 -3.65 10.73
N GLY A 284 -18.42 -3.15 10.94
CA GLY A 284 -18.82 -1.80 10.57
C GLY A 284 -18.78 -1.58 9.06
N GLU A 285 -18.24 -0.45 8.61
CA GLU A 285 -18.11 -0.12 7.18
C GLU A 285 -17.30 -1.16 6.39
N PHE A 286 -16.33 -1.82 7.03
CA PHE A 286 -15.53 -2.89 6.41
C PHE A 286 -16.31 -4.18 6.15
N GLY A 287 -17.47 -4.35 6.79
CA GLY A 287 -18.39 -5.47 6.55
C GLY A 287 -19.53 -5.12 5.61
N ALA A 288 -19.65 -3.87 5.18
CA ALA A 288 -20.62 -3.42 4.18
C ALA A 288 -19.99 -3.40 2.78
N GLY A 289 -20.81 -3.14 1.75
CA GLY A 289 -20.29 -2.78 0.43
C GLY A 289 -19.46 -1.49 0.51
N HIS A 290 -18.17 -1.58 0.23
CA HIS A 290 -17.26 -0.43 0.34
C HIS A 290 -16.11 -0.51 -0.68
N ARG A 291 -15.33 0.58 -0.74
CA ARG A 291 -14.05 0.66 -1.46
C ARG A 291 -12.95 1.02 -0.48
N ASP A 292 -11.80 0.43 -0.68
CA ASP A 292 -10.56 0.83 -0.02
C ASP A 292 -9.97 2.03 -0.75
N LYS A 293 -10.61 3.20 -0.61
CA LYS A 293 -10.33 4.44 -1.36
C LYS A 293 -8.88 4.96 -1.27
N LYS A 294 -8.05 4.36 -0.42
CA LYS A 294 -6.66 4.71 -0.18
C LYS A 294 -5.67 3.71 -0.77
N ASP A 295 -6.14 2.63 -1.38
CA ASP A 295 -5.29 1.65 -2.03
C ASP A 295 -4.67 2.21 -3.32
N SER A 296 -3.51 1.68 -3.68
CA SER A 296 -2.83 2.00 -4.94
C SER A 296 -3.47 1.25 -6.12
N PRO A 297 -3.95 1.94 -7.18
CA PRO A 297 -4.53 1.32 -8.38
C PRO A 297 -3.66 0.25 -9.07
N GLY A 298 -2.34 0.38 -8.99
CA GLY A 298 -1.38 -0.56 -9.61
C GLY A 298 -1.02 -1.76 -8.74
N ARG A 299 -1.66 -1.92 -7.58
CA ARG A 299 -1.38 -2.99 -6.61
C ARG A 299 -2.67 -3.74 -6.24
N TYR A 300 -2.51 -4.82 -5.48
CA TYR A 300 -3.61 -5.71 -5.10
C TYR A 300 -3.67 -5.82 -3.59
N THR A 301 -4.89 -5.99 -3.08
CA THR A 301 -5.17 -6.44 -1.71
C THR A 301 -5.24 -7.96 -1.72
N ALA A 302 -4.56 -8.61 -0.77
CA ALA A 302 -4.68 -10.03 -0.50
C ALA A 302 -5.55 -10.24 0.74
N MET A 303 -6.64 -10.98 0.56
CA MET A 303 -7.52 -11.40 1.62
C MET A 303 -7.32 -12.90 1.86
N THR A 304 -6.70 -13.26 2.97
CA THR A 304 -6.47 -14.67 3.37
C THR A 304 -7.48 -15.09 4.43
N MET A 305 -8.08 -16.25 4.22
CA MET A 305 -9.03 -16.85 5.15
C MET A 305 -8.28 -17.71 6.16
N ALA A 306 -8.47 -17.44 7.45
CA ALA A 306 -7.87 -18.18 8.55
C ALA A 306 -8.97 -18.56 9.55
N SER A 307 -10.03 -19.17 9.04
CA SER A 307 -11.28 -19.41 9.76
C SER A 307 -11.16 -20.63 10.67
N LYS A 308 -11.83 -20.55 11.82
CA LYS A 308 -12.13 -21.70 12.68
C LYS A 308 -13.64 -21.90 12.63
N LEU A 309 -14.11 -22.71 11.69
CA LEU A 309 -15.52 -23.00 11.46
C LEU A 309 -15.71 -24.53 11.43
N PRO A 310 -16.83 -25.05 11.96
CA PRO A 310 -17.19 -26.45 11.75
C PRO A 310 -17.39 -26.75 10.25
N ASP A 311 -17.02 -27.96 9.82
CA ASP A 311 -17.12 -28.37 8.40
C ASP A 311 -18.55 -28.34 7.84
N THR A 312 -19.55 -28.41 8.72
CA THR A 312 -20.97 -28.34 8.34
C THR A 312 -21.46 -26.91 8.09
N TYR A 313 -20.69 -25.88 8.45
CA TYR A 313 -21.13 -24.50 8.34
C TYR A 313 -21.02 -23.99 6.90
N LEU A 314 -21.96 -23.13 6.51
CA LEU A 314 -21.87 -22.40 5.26
C LEU A 314 -20.77 -21.35 5.35
N LEU A 315 -19.79 -21.46 4.45
CA LEU A 315 -18.55 -20.67 4.49
C LEU A 315 -18.73 -19.22 4.06
N GLY A 316 -19.92 -18.76 3.72
CA GLY A 316 -20.12 -17.40 3.20
C GLY A 316 -19.34 -17.12 1.90
N LYS A 317 -19.58 -15.94 1.35
CA LYS A 317 -19.05 -15.54 0.04
C LYS A 317 -18.48 -14.13 0.10
N PHE A 318 -17.54 -13.83 -0.78
CA PHE A 318 -17.03 -12.49 -1.05
C PHE A 318 -17.40 -12.07 -2.45
N TYR A 319 -17.90 -10.84 -2.60
CA TYR A 319 -18.49 -10.35 -3.82
C TYR A 319 -17.71 -9.14 -4.34
N ILE A 320 -17.56 -9.06 -5.66
CA ILE A 320 -17.14 -7.83 -6.35
C ILE A 320 -18.25 -7.52 -7.35
N PRO A 321 -19.32 -6.81 -6.92
CA PRO A 321 -20.58 -6.71 -7.67
C PRO A 321 -20.40 -6.20 -9.09
N ARG A 322 -19.57 -5.19 -9.31
CA ARG A 322 -19.31 -4.64 -10.65
C ARG A 322 -18.78 -5.65 -11.66
N LEU A 323 -17.99 -6.59 -11.20
CA LEU A 323 -17.42 -7.61 -12.05
C LEU A 323 -18.42 -8.77 -12.25
N GLY A 324 -19.52 -8.78 -11.49
CA GLY A 324 -20.52 -9.84 -11.48
C GLY A 324 -19.91 -11.18 -11.08
N ILE A 325 -18.92 -11.15 -10.17
CA ILE A 325 -18.23 -12.35 -9.67
C ILE A 325 -18.27 -12.43 -8.14
N HIS A 326 -18.08 -13.64 -7.65
CA HIS A 326 -17.92 -13.93 -6.23
C HIS A 326 -16.94 -15.09 -5.98
N PHE A 327 -16.61 -15.28 -4.70
CA PHE A 327 -15.72 -16.33 -4.22
C PHE A 327 -16.30 -16.99 -2.98
N THR A 328 -16.27 -18.32 -2.91
CA THR A 328 -16.52 -19.04 -1.66
C THR A 328 -15.30 -18.98 -0.75
N LEU A 329 -15.50 -18.59 0.51
CA LEU A 329 -14.40 -18.25 1.44
C LEU A 329 -13.92 -19.47 2.25
N ARG A 330 -13.27 -20.41 1.57
CA ARG A 330 -12.69 -21.60 2.21
C ARG A 330 -11.46 -21.24 3.04
N ASN A 331 -11.15 -22.08 4.03
CA ASN A 331 -10.00 -21.84 4.88
C ASN A 331 -8.69 -21.89 4.06
N PHE A 332 -7.75 -20.99 4.35
CA PHE A 332 -6.47 -20.77 3.65
C PHE A 332 -6.55 -20.24 2.22
N ASP A 333 -7.73 -20.18 1.61
CA ASP A 333 -7.89 -19.49 0.34
C ASP A 333 -7.41 -18.04 0.50
N THR A 334 -6.76 -17.51 -0.54
CA THR A 334 -6.31 -16.12 -0.60
C THR A 334 -6.78 -15.47 -1.89
N VAL A 335 -7.61 -14.45 -1.76
CA VAL A 335 -8.12 -13.66 -2.89
C VAL A 335 -7.23 -12.44 -3.08
N ASN A 336 -6.64 -12.30 -4.26
CA ASN A 336 -6.00 -11.07 -4.70
C ASN A 336 -7.01 -10.27 -5.52
N PHE A 337 -7.26 -9.01 -5.16
CA PHE A 337 -8.21 -8.16 -5.88
C PHE A 337 -7.82 -6.68 -5.78
N CYS A 338 -8.38 -5.85 -6.65
CA CYS A 338 -8.26 -4.40 -6.52
C CYS A 338 -9.29 -3.87 -5.51
N GLY A 339 -8.82 -3.33 -4.37
CA GLY A 339 -9.66 -2.75 -3.32
C GLY A 339 -10.45 -1.50 -3.73
N LEU A 340 -10.15 -0.93 -4.90
CA LEU A 340 -10.85 0.23 -5.46
C LEU A 340 -12.17 -0.11 -6.17
N ASN A 341 -12.48 -1.40 -6.36
CA ASN A 341 -13.83 -1.82 -6.73
C ASN A 341 -14.71 -1.91 -5.47
N VAL A 342 -16.03 -1.71 -5.61
CA VAL A 342 -16.94 -2.04 -4.51
C VAL A 342 -16.85 -3.54 -4.24
N HIS A 343 -16.70 -3.88 -2.98
CA HIS A 343 -16.62 -5.25 -2.55
C HIS A 343 -17.17 -5.41 -1.12
N GLY A 344 -17.42 -6.66 -0.75
CA GLY A 344 -17.90 -7.03 0.59
C GLY A 344 -18.17 -8.52 0.68
N GLY A 345 -18.63 -8.99 1.83
CA GLY A 345 -18.90 -10.41 2.02
C GLY A 345 -20.11 -10.72 2.90
N ALA A 346 -20.39 -12.00 3.02
CA ALA A 346 -21.41 -12.55 3.89
C ALA A 346 -20.78 -13.31 5.08
N PRO A 347 -21.40 -13.25 6.28
CA PRO A 347 -20.92 -14.00 7.43
C PRO A 347 -21.02 -15.52 7.19
N PRO A 348 -20.20 -16.34 7.87
CA PRO A 348 -20.45 -17.76 7.94
C PRO A 348 -21.79 -18.04 8.63
N ARG A 349 -22.46 -19.12 8.25
CA ARG A 349 -23.75 -19.49 8.83
C ARG A 349 -23.74 -20.93 9.35
N ALA A 350 -24.34 -21.13 10.52
CA ALA A 350 -24.66 -22.46 11.02
C ALA A 350 -25.71 -23.13 10.10
N PRO A 351 -25.81 -24.47 10.10
CA PRO A 351 -26.88 -25.18 9.41
C PRO A 351 -28.28 -24.74 9.89
N PRO A 352 -29.34 -24.94 9.06
CA PRO A 352 -30.71 -24.67 9.47
C PRO A 352 -31.09 -25.37 10.79
N GLY A 353 -31.65 -24.61 11.73
CA GLY A 353 -32.08 -25.13 13.03
C GLY A 353 -30.97 -25.35 14.07
N GLU A 354 -29.70 -25.12 13.73
CA GLU A 354 -28.58 -25.26 14.67
C GLU A 354 -28.22 -23.93 15.35
N GLU A 355 -27.80 -24.02 16.62
CA GLU A 355 -27.19 -22.91 17.33
C GLU A 355 -25.74 -22.69 16.88
N VAL A 356 -25.29 -21.44 16.97
CA VAL A 356 -23.91 -21.08 16.62
C VAL A 356 -22.96 -21.52 17.71
N GLN A 357 -21.92 -22.29 17.36
CA GLN A 357 -20.85 -22.65 18.29
C GLN A 357 -20.04 -21.40 18.68
N ASN A 358 -19.74 -21.22 19.97
CA ASN A 358 -19.04 -20.04 20.47
C ASN A 358 -17.66 -19.78 19.82
N ASP A 359 -16.97 -20.83 19.36
CA ASP A 359 -15.68 -20.74 18.69
C ASP A 359 -15.77 -20.77 17.15
N ALA A 360 -16.97 -20.70 16.57
CA ALA A 360 -17.19 -20.57 15.13
C ALA A 360 -16.94 -19.12 14.67
N ILE A 361 -15.67 -18.83 14.37
CA ILE A 361 -15.18 -17.49 14.02
C ILE A 361 -14.45 -17.55 12.68
N ARG A 362 -14.81 -16.65 11.76
CA ARG A 362 -13.96 -16.30 10.62
C ARG A 362 -12.97 -15.24 11.04
N LEU A 363 -11.69 -15.58 10.97
CA LEU A 363 -10.63 -14.59 10.88
C LEU A 363 -10.25 -14.39 9.43
N THR A 364 -10.28 -13.13 9.00
CA THR A 364 -9.82 -12.73 7.68
C THR A 364 -8.61 -11.83 7.84
N ILE A 365 -7.51 -12.20 7.22
CA ILE A 365 -6.26 -11.42 7.25
C ILE A 365 -6.16 -10.67 5.93
N ILE A 366 -6.25 -9.34 6.01
CA ILE A 366 -6.20 -8.43 4.87
C ILE A 366 -4.80 -7.83 4.80
N GLN A 367 -4.03 -8.16 3.78
CA GLN A 367 -2.76 -7.51 3.47
C GLN A 367 -3.01 -6.57 2.30
N TYR A 368 -2.78 -5.28 2.50
CA TYR A 368 -3.17 -4.28 1.50
C TYR A 368 -2.09 -3.21 1.29
N PRO A 369 -2.12 -2.52 0.14
CA PRO A 369 -1.12 -1.53 -0.22
C PRO A 369 -1.69 -0.10 -0.27
N PRO A 370 -1.82 0.60 0.88
CA PRO A 370 -2.20 2.00 0.88
C PRO A 370 -1.24 2.81 -0.01
N ALA A 371 -1.75 3.65 -0.91
CA ALA A 371 -0.95 4.48 -1.80
C ALA A 371 0.08 5.35 -1.04
N ALA A 372 -0.30 5.86 0.14
CA ALA A 372 0.61 6.61 1.01
C ALA A 372 1.87 5.82 1.40
N MET A 373 1.81 4.49 1.47
CA MET A 373 2.96 3.66 1.81
C MET A 373 3.54 3.00 0.56
N GLY A 374 2.70 2.35 -0.24
CA GLY A 374 3.08 1.58 -1.43
C GLY A 374 3.59 2.43 -2.59
N ASP A 375 3.19 3.70 -2.66
CA ASP A 375 3.61 4.63 -3.70
C ASP A 375 4.57 5.71 -3.18
N GLY A 376 5.03 5.58 -1.93
CA GLY A 376 6.01 6.49 -1.33
C GLY A 376 5.50 7.93 -1.17
N LEU A 377 4.18 8.12 -1.08
CA LEU A 377 3.57 9.45 -0.97
C LEU A 377 3.50 9.97 0.48
N GLY A 378 3.66 9.09 1.47
CA GLY A 378 3.67 9.41 2.88
C GLY A 378 5.08 9.42 3.47
N HIS A 379 5.22 10.11 4.60
CA HIS A 379 6.43 10.17 5.40
C HIS A 379 6.65 8.88 6.19
N LEU A 380 7.77 8.20 5.99
CA LEU A 380 8.14 7.06 6.82
C LEU A 380 8.79 7.54 8.12
N ALA A 381 8.24 7.14 9.27
CA ALA A 381 8.91 7.29 10.56
C ALA A 381 10.06 6.29 10.67
N VAL A 382 11.29 6.77 10.69
CA VAL A 382 12.50 5.94 10.65
C VAL A 382 13.04 5.68 12.05
N ALA A 383 13.22 6.74 12.83
CA ALA A 383 13.95 6.70 14.09
C ALA A 383 13.52 7.85 15.02
N ALA A 384 13.89 7.76 16.30
CA ALA A 384 13.85 8.89 17.21
C ALA A 384 14.89 9.95 16.77
N TRP A 385 14.47 11.22 16.83
CA TRP A 385 15.28 12.38 16.48
C TRP A 385 15.39 13.33 17.68
N PRO A 386 16.60 13.71 18.12
CA PRO A 386 16.74 14.60 19.26
C PRO A 386 16.08 15.95 18.98
N GLY A 387 15.13 16.33 19.82
CA GLY A 387 14.41 17.60 19.71
C GLY A 387 14.84 18.62 20.77
N ALA A 388 14.45 19.88 20.55
CA ALA A 388 14.74 20.95 21.50
C ALA A 388 14.08 20.70 22.87
N GLY A 389 14.78 21.08 23.95
CA GLY A 389 14.25 20.97 25.32
C GLY A 389 14.10 19.53 25.84
N GLY A 390 14.89 18.58 25.32
CA GLY A 390 14.89 17.19 25.78
C GLY A 390 13.66 16.38 25.35
N LYS A 391 12.88 16.89 24.38
CA LYS A 391 11.72 16.19 23.83
C LYS A 391 12.09 15.60 22.47
N ASP A 392 12.38 14.31 22.46
CA ASP A 392 12.63 13.60 21.22
C ASP A 392 11.42 13.68 20.28
N THR A 393 11.73 13.81 19.00
CA THR A 393 10.80 13.82 17.88
C THR A 393 11.05 12.60 17.00
N VAL A 394 10.46 12.56 15.81
CA VAL A 394 10.62 11.44 14.87
C VAL A 394 11.39 11.92 13.66
N LEU A 395 12.49 11.25 13.33
CA LEU A 395 13.17 11.37 12.05
C LEU A 395 12.27 10.76 10.98
N LYS A 396 11.90 11.58 9.98
CA LYS A 396 11.03 11.17 8.89
C LYS A 396 11.81 11.14 7.58
N MET A 397 11.55 10.11 6.78
CA MET A 397 11.92 10.11 5.36
C MET A 397 10.70 10.59 4.56
N THR A 398 10.82 11.72 3.87
CA THR A 398 9.69 12.31 3.15
C THR A 398 9.44 11.65 1.79
N ALA A 399 8.37 12.03 1.09
CA ALA A 399 8.07 11.50 -0.23
C ALA A 399 9.16 11.86 -1.24
N GLU A 400 9.71 13.07 -1.17
CA GLU A 400 10.78 13.58 -2.03
C GLU A 400 12.09 12.80 -1.82
N MET A 401 12.39 12.42 -0.57
CA MET A 401 13.55 11.59 -0.25
C MET A 401 13.41 10.14 -0.70
N GLN A 402 12.17 9.62 -0.77
CA GLN A 402 11.88 8.26 -1.26
C GLN A 402 11.88 8.18 -2.78
N ASN A 403 11.41 9.25 -3.44
CA ASN A 403 11.18 9.30 -4.89
C ASN A 403 12.34 9.94 -5.67
N LEU A 404 13.58 9.77 -5.21
CA LEU A 404 14.77 10.29 -5.90
C LEU A 404 14.88 9.74 -7.33
N ASP A 405 15.12 10.63 -8.27
CA ASP A 405 15.35 10.37 -9.69
C ASP A 405 16.26 11.46 -10.30
N VAL A 406 16.45 11.43 -11.62
CA VAL A 406 17.28 12.43 -12.33
C VAL A 406 16.78 13.86 -12.10
N GLU A 407 15.46 14.07 -12.07
CA GLU A 407 14.84 15.38 -11.84
C GLU A 407 15.09 15.91 -10.44
N SER A 408 15.18 15.01 -9.45
CA SER A 408 15.50 15.35 -8.07
C SER A 408 16.88 16.01 -7.93
N ARG A 409 17.83 15.72 -8.83
CA ARG A 409 19.14 16.42 -8.85
C ARG A 409 19.05 17.82 -9.44
N ARG A 410 18.14 18.04 -10.39
CA ARG A 410 17.90 19.34 -11.02
C ARG A 410 17.18 20.26 -10.05
N HIS A 411 16.24 19.72 -9.28
CA HIS A 411 15.47 20.41 -8.25
C HIS A 411 16.14 20.30 -6.88
N ARG A 412 17.26 21.01 -6.69
CA ARG A 412 17.92 21.06 -5.38
C ARG A 412 16.98 21.65 -4.33
N ALA A 413 16.82 20.95 -3.20
CA ALA A 413 16.09 21.48 -2.06
C ALA A 413 16.76 22.79 -1.60
N PHE A 414 15.95 23.82 -1.34
CA PHE A 414 16.41 25.12 -0.92
C PHE A 414 15.68 25.54 0.36
N THR A 415 16.39 26.20 1.26
CA THR A 415 15.83 26.84 2.45
C THR A 415 16.44 28.23 2.60
N ASN A 416 15.77 29.12 3.33
CA ASN A 416 16.23 30.50 3.51
C ASN A 416 17.41 30.59 4.51
N GLU A 417 17.58 29.58 5.36
CA GLU A 417 18.69 29.47 6.29
C GLU A 417 19.94 28.89 5.60
N ALA A 418 21.07 29.58 5.76
CA ALA A 418 22.35 29.05 5.29
C ALA A 418 22.66 27.71 5.95
N ASN A 419 23.15 26.74 5.18
CA ASN A 419 23.43 25.40 5.64
C ASN A 419 24.75 24.85 5.08
N PHE A 420 25.41 23.97 5.83
CA PHE A 420 26.70 23.43 5.41
C PHE A 420 26.61 22.52 4.18
N ALA A 421 25.47 21.91 3.87
CA ALA A 421 25.37 21.01 2.71
C ALA A 421 25.49 21.78 1.39
N GLN A 422 24.77 22.90 1.25
CA GLN A 422 24.76 23.72 0.04
C GLN A 422 25.78 24.86 0.09
N ASP A 423 25.85 25.57 1.22
CA ASP A 423 26.60 26.83 1.34
C ASP A 423 28.00 26.63 1.94
N GLY A 424 28.29 25.43 2.47
CA GLY A 424 29.57 25.10 3.11
C GLY A 424 30.79 25.25 2.19
N GLN A 425 30.59 25.16 0.87
CA GLN A 425 31.61 25.39 -0.15
C GLN A 425 32.14 26.83 -0.19
N VAL A 426 31.38 27.79 0.37
CA VAL A 426 31.80 29.20 0.44
C VAL A 426 32.88 29.40 1.50
N VAL A 427 32.89 28.56 2.54
CA VAL A 427 33.75 28.73 3.73
C VAL A 427 34.79 27.64 3.92
N ASN A 428 34.74 26.56 3.13
CA ASN A 428 35.68 25.44 3.16
C ASN A 428 36.22 25.14 1.77
N ASP A 429 37.45 24.63 1.66
CA ASP A 429 37.91 23.99 0.43
C ASP A 429 37.13 22.69 0.17
N THR A 430 37.14 22.21 -1.09
CA THR A 430 36.36 21.05 -1.52
C THR A 430 36.64 19.78 -0.70
N ARG A 431 37.91 19.50 -0.38
CA ARG A 431 38.27 18.29 0.36
C ARG A 431 37.76 18.36 1.79
N SER A 432 37.97 19.50 2.46
CA SER A 432 37.47 19.71 3.83
C SER A 432 35.94 19.65 3.90
N HIS A 433 35.25 20.27 2.93
CA HIS A 433 33.79 20.27 2.86
C HIS A 433 33.22 18.86 2.69
N VAL A 434 33.73 18.09 1.72
CA VAL A 434 33.26 16.72 1.47
C VAL A 434 33.56 15.80 2.65
N THR A 435 34.74 15.92 3.25
CA THR A 435 35.14 15.14 4.43
C THR A 435 34.20 15.42 5.61
N PHE A 436 33.92 16.71 5.88
CA PHE A 436 32.98 17.10 6.92
C PHE A 436 31.57 16.53 6.69
N MET A 437 31.06 16.60 5.45
CA MET A 437 29.74 16.04 5.12
C MET A 437 29.70 14.53 5.29
N ALA A 438 30.75 13.80 4.89
CA ALA A 438 30.84 12.35 5.09
C ALA A 438 30.87 11.97 6.58
N HIS A 439 31.60 12.74 7.41
CA HIS A 439 31.59 12.56 8.87
C HIS A 439 30.20 12.79 9.48
N LEU A 440 29.47 13.82 9.04
CA LEU A 440 28.10 14.06 9.50
C LEU A 440 27.15 12.92 9.13
N LEU A 441 27.26 12.37 7.92
CA LEU A 441 26.46 11.22 7.48
C LEU A 441 26.77 9.96 8.30
N LEU A 442 28.05 9.73 8.65
CA LEU A 442 28.45 8.62 9.53
C LEU A 442 27.84 8.77 10.92
N LEU A 443 27.92 9.96 11.52
CA LEU A 443 27.31 10.25 12.83
C LEU A 443 25.79 10.01 12.82
N LEU A 444 25.12 10.47 11.77
CA LEU A 444 23.69 10.25 11.57
C LEU A 444 23.36 8.75 11.45
N ALA A 445 24.14 8.01 10.64
CA ALA A 445 23.95 6.58 10.48
C ALA A 445 24.13 5.84 11.81
N ILE A 446 25.18 6.16 12.58
CA ILE A 446 25.43 5.57 13.89
C ILE A 446 24.27 5.87 14.86
N TRP A 447 23.78 7.11 14.90
CA TRP A 447 22.63 7.49 15.73
C TRP A 447 21.39 6.63 15.43
N ILE A 448 21.06 6.43 14.16
CA ILE A 448 19.93 5.60 13.74
C ILE A 448 20.17 4.14 14.14
N THR A 449 21.35 3.60 13.86
CA THR A 449 21.65 2.18 14.11
C THR A 449 21.69 1.81 15.61
N ASN A 450 22.02 2.75 16.48
CA ASN A 450 21.94 2.57 17.94
C ASN A 450 20.53 2.32 18.46
N GLN A 451 19.49 2.58 17.66
CA GLN A 451 18.09 2.32 18.00
C GLN A 451 17.63 0.92 17.56
N LEU A 452 18.47 0.17 16.83
CA LEU A 452 18.18 -1.20 16.46
C LEU A 452 18.30 -2.12 17.70
N PRO A 453 17.52 -3.23 17.75
CA PRO A 453 17.66 -4.22 18.81
C PRO A 453 19.11 -4.70 18.97
N PHE A 454 19.63 -4.66 20.20
CA PHE A 454 21.01 -5.06 20.51
C PHE A 454 21.36 -6.49 20.05
N VAL A 455 20.36 -7.40 20.04
CA VAL A 455 20.52 -8.79 19.57
C VAL A 455 20.93 -8.87 18.09
N TYR A 456 20.69 -7.84 17.29
CA TYR A 456 21.12 -7.81 15.89
C TYR A 456 22.62 -7.60 15.74
N GLN A 457 23.32 -7.14 16.79
CA GLN A 457 24.76 -6.87 16.79
C GLN A 457 25.19 -6.05 15.56
N PHE A 458 24.36 -5.07 15.17
CA PHE A 458 24.60 -4.25 14.00
C PHE A 458 25.84 -3.37 14.21
N ARG A 459 26.75 -3.31 13.23
CA ARG A 459 27.98 -2.54 13.29
C ARG A 459 28.21 -1.80 11.98
N ILE A 460 28.66 -0.56 12.08
CA ILE A 460 29.17 0.21 10.95
C ILE A 460 30.70 0.15 11.01
N ASP A 461 31.31 -0.38 9.96
CA ASP A 461 32.73 -0.19 9.67
C ASP A 461 32.91 1.24 9.16
N SER A 462 33.48 2.09 10.01
CA SER A 462 33.58 3.53 9.76
C SER A 462 34.54 3.85 8.63
N ASP A 463 35.65 3.11 8.53
CA ASP A 463 36.65 3.34 7.48
C ASP A 463 36.07 2.93 6.12
N ARG A 464 35.38 1.79 6.05
CA ARG A 464 34.70 1.35 4.83
C ARG A 464 33.55 2.28 4.45
N PHE A 465 32.77 2.75 5.42
CA PHE A 465 31.68 3.71 5.18
C PHE A 465 32.21 5.01 4.56
N LEU A 466 33.27 5.60 5.13
CA LEU A 466 33.87 6.84 4.62
C LEU A 466 34.51 6.63 3.23
N SER A 467 35.19 5.50 3.02
CA SER A 467 35.79 5.17 1.72
C SER A 467 34.77 5.02 0.57
N ALA A 468 33.48 4.86 0.89
CA ALA A 468 32.42 4.80 -0.11
C ALA A 468 32.09 6.17 -0.74
N PHE A 469 32.51 7.27 -0.12
CA PHE A 469 32.32 8.62 -0.63
C PHE A 469 33.57 9.06 -1.40
N SER A 470 33.40 9.43 -2.67
CA SER A 470 34.47 10.02 -3.48
C SER A 470 34.02 11.31 -4.16
N PHE A 471 34.96 12.20 -4.46
CA PHE A 471 34.70 13.47 -5.11
C PHE A 471 35.78 13.79 -6.14
N GLN A 472 35.45 14.64 -7.11
CA GLN A 472 36.37 15.05 -8.15
C GLN A 472 37.29 16.15 -7.60
N VAL A 473 38.60 15.96 -7.75
CA VAL A 473 39.63 16.86 -7.19
C VAL A 473 40.15 17.86 -8.23
N ASP A 474 39.94 17.61 -9.52
CA ASP A 474 40.38 18.48 -10.61
C ASP A 474 39.46 18.39 -11.83
N ASN A 475 39.64 19.29 -12.79
CA ASN A 475 38.85 19.33 -14.02
C ASN A 475 39.15 18.17 -14.99
N GLN A 476 40.12 17.32 -14.69
CA GLN A 476 40.51 16.17 -15.51
C GLN A 476 39.76 14.89 -15.13
N GLY A 477 38.85 14.97 -14.15
CA GLY A 477 38.00 13.85 -13.74
C GLY A 477 38.67 12.94 -12.72
N ARG A 478 39.85 13.28 -12.19
CA ARG A 478 40.47 12.52 -11.12
C ARG A 478 39.61 12.58 -9.87
N ARG A 479 39.40 11.44 -9.24
CA ARG A 479 38.61 11.32 -8.01
C ARG A 479 39.48 10.91 -6.82
N GLU A 480 39.07 11.35 -5.64
CA GLU A 480 39.65 10.95 -4.37
C GLU A 480 38.53 10.46 -3.44
N ALA A 481 38.80 9.43 -2.65
CA ALA A 481 37.90 8.93 -1.62
C ALA A 481 38.12 9.65 -0.29
N VAL A 482 37.08 9.74 0.55
CA VAL A 482 37.23 10.27 1.91
C VAL A 482 38.07 9.30 2.75
N GLY A 483 39.09 9.85 3.42
CA GLY A 483 39.98 9.08 4.28
C GLY A 483 39.34 8.63 5.60
N PRO A 484 40.02 7.76 6.35
CA PRO A 484 39.55 7.30 7.65
C PRO A 484 39.49 8.43 8.67
N TRP A 485 38.57 8.31 9.63
CA TRP A 485 38.48 9.21 10.77
C TRP A 485 38.98 8.51 12.02
N GLU A 486 40.25 8.74 12.38
CA GLU A 486 40.93 8.03 13.48
C GLU A 486 40.14 8.04 14.79
N ASN A 487 39.52 9.20 15.10
CA ASN A 487 38.70 9.43 16.29
C ASN A 487 37.19 9.40 15.98
N GLY A 488 36.80 8.90 14.80
CA GLY A 488 35.41 8.76 14.41
C GLY A 488 34.71 7.66 15.21
N PRO A 489 33.41 7.80 15.49
CA PRO A 489 32.65 6.75 16.16
C PRO A 489 32.40 5.56 15.20
N GLY A 490 32.04 4.42 15.77
CA GLY A 490 31.80 3.16 15.05
C GLY A 490 32.93 2.15 15.27
N PHE A 491 33.15 1.27 14.29
CA PHE A 491 34.15 0.20 14.36
C PHE A 491 35.20 0.40 13.27
N ARG A 492 36.45 0.10 13.60
CA ARG A 492 37.58 0.16 12.65
C ARG A 492 38.54 -0.99 12.89
N ASP A 493 39.25 -1.38 11.83
CA ASP A 493 40.38 -2.28 11.94
C ASP A 493 41.64 -1.43 12.26
N PRO A 494 42.26 -1.62 13.43
CA PRO A 494 43.46 -0.85 13.80
C PRO A 494 44.67 -1.15 12.91
N THR A 495 44.61 -2.21 12.09
CA THR A 495 45.69 -2.65 11.18
C THR A 495 45.46 -2.31 9.71
N ALA A 496 44.31 -1.72 9.36
CA ALA A 496 44.02 -1.34 7.98
C ALA A 496 45.04 -0.29 7.49
N VAL A 497 45.96 -0.72 6.62
CA VAL A 497 46.91 0.16 5.95
C VAL A 497 46.21 0.84 4.77
N GLN A 498 46.44 2.15 4.67
CA GLN A 498 45.82 3.05 3.72
C GLN A 498 46.35 2.80 2.30
N GLU A 499 45.72 1.88 1.56
CA GLU A 499 45.91 1.83 0.11
C GLU A 499 45.09 2.95 -0.52
N GLY A 500 45.77 3.84 -1.26
CA GLY A 500 45.11 4.88 -2.04
C GLY A 500 44.16 4.23 -3.05
N LEU A 501 42.87 4.20 -2.72
CA LEU A 501 41.84 3.71 -3.60
C LEU A 501 41.65 4.72 -4.73
N ASN A 502 42.42 4.54 -5.81
CA ASN A 502 42.02 5.02 -7.12
C ASN A 502 40.73 4.27 -7.47
N ASP A 503 39.59 4.95 -7.34
CA ASP A 503 38.28 4.40 -7.71
C ASP A 503 38.14 4.39 -9.24
N GLY A 504 38.86 3.50 -9.90
CA GLY A 504 38.75 3.23 -11.34
C GLY A 504 37.47 2.46 -11.72
N ARG A 505 36.46 2.39 -10.84
CA ARG A 505 35.22 1.65 -11.12
C ARG A 505 34.31 2.50 -12.00
N ASN A 506 33.86 1.90 -13.11
CA ASN A 506 32.77 2.43 -13.92
C ASN A 506 31.44 2.27 -13.16
N LEU A 507 31.03 3.31 -12.44
CA LEU A 507 29.73 3.33 -11.75
C LEU A 507 28.61 3.66 -12.76
N VAL A 508 27.53 2.88 -12.72
CA VAL A 508 26.31 3.17 -13.48
C VAL A 508 25.44 4.14 -12.66
N SER A 509 24.93 5.19 -13.30
CA SER A 509 23.99 6.12 -12.65
C SER A 509 22.71 5.38 -12.26
N GLN A 510 22.53 5.17 -10.95
CA GLN A 510 21.31 4.57 -10.41
C GLN A 510 20.09 5.45 -10.68
N ASP A 511 20.25 6.75 -10.87
CA ASP A 511 19.12 7.64 -11.17
C ASP A 511 18.52 7.35 -12.55
N ILE A 512 19.34 6.96 -13.54
CA ILE A 512 18.82 6.53 -14.85
C ILE A 512 17.99 5.26 -14.70
N VAL A 513 18.51 4.28 -13.96
CA VAL A 513 17.81 3.01 -13.68
C VAL A 513 16.50 3.27 -12.92
N ARG A 514 16.54 4.13 -11.90
CA ARG A 514 15.36 4.55 -11.12
C ARG A 514 14.34 5.29 -11.98
N SER A 515 14.75 6.22 -12.83
CA SER A 515 13.87 6.92 -13.77
C SER A 515 13.18 5.94 -14.72
N GLN A 516 13.90 4.93 -15.24
CA GLN A 516 13.31 3.89 -16.08
C GLN A 516 12.26 3.06 -15.31
N HIS A 517 12.57 2.63 -14.09
CA HIS A 517 11.61 1.90 -13.25
C HIS A 517 10.39 2.74 -12.88
N LYS A 518 10.59 4.02 -12.54
CA LYS A 518 9.52 4.99 -12.24
C LYS A 518 8.61 5.19 -13.45
N ARG A 519 9.17 5.31 -14.65
CA ARG A 519 8.40 5.39 -15.90
C ARG A 519 7.57 4.12 -16.16
N ARG A 520 8.17 2.93 -16.01
CA ARG A 520 7.44 1.66 -16.12
C ARG A 520 6.29 1.57 -15.11
N TRP A 521 6.54 1.96 -13.86
CA TRP A 521 5.52 2.02 -12.81
C TRP A 521 4.37 2.96 -13.19
N ARG A 522 4.66 4.18 -13.64
CA ARG A 522 3.64 5.17 -14.02
C ARG A 522 2.74 4.70 -15.17
N LEU A 523 3.33 4.06 -16.18
CA LEU A 523 2.58 3.48 -17.30
C LEU A 523 1.66 2.35 -16.83
N HIS A 524 2.18 1.43 -16.01
CA HIS A 524 1.39 0.37 -15.38
C HIS A 524 0.25 0.93 -14.52
N TYR A 525 0.57 1.89 -13.65
CA TYR A 525 -0.38 2.57 -12.77
C TYR A 525 -1.52 3.20 -13.57
N ASN A 526 -1.19 3.95 -14.62
CA ASN A 526 -2.18 4.58 -15.49
C ASN A 526 -3.03 3.56 -16.25
N ASN A 527 -2.43 2.45 -16.69
CA ASN A 527 -3.19 1.37 -17.31
C ASN A 527 -4.22 0.81 -16.33
N CYS A 528 -3.83 0.51 -15.09
CA CYS A 528 -4.77 0.05 -14.07
C CYS A 528 -5.86 1.09 -13.76
N VAL A 529 -5.49 2.36 -13.56
CA VAL A 529 -6.43 3.45 -13.27
C VAL A 529 -7.54 3.51 -14.31
N ARG A 530 -7.19 3.45 -15.61
CA ARG A 530 -8.17 3.56 -16.70
C ARG A 530 -9.23 2.47 -16.68
N HIS A 531 -9.00 1.35 -16.01
CA HIS A 531 -9.95 0.23 -15.91
C HIS A 531 -10.76 0.24 -14.60
N ILE A 532 -10.53 1.22 -13.72
CA ILE A 532 -11.17 1.35 -12.40
C ILE A 532 -12.00 2.66 -12.36
N PRO A 533 -13.35 2.59 -12.39
CA PRO A 533 -14.27 3.71 -12.38
C PRO A 533 -13.97 4.72 -11.30
N PHE A 534 -13.84 4.24 -10.05
CA PHE A 534 -13.51 5.11 -8.93
C PHE A 534 -12.18 5.86 -9.12
N ALA A 535 -11.16 5.20 -9.66
CA ALA A 535 -9.86 5.82 -9.88
C ALA A 535 -9.93 6.91 -10.95
N VAL A 536 -10.60 6.63 -12.08
CA VAL A 536 -10.86 7.63 -13.14
C VAL A 536 -11.65 8.81 -12.59
N CYS A 537 -12.78 8.57 -11.93
CA CYS A 537 -13.67 9.63 -11.43
C CYS A 537 -13.05 10.43 -10.27
N SER A 538 -12.12 9.84 -9.52
CA SER A 538 -11.36 10.54 -8.48
C SER A 538 -10.17 11.33 -9.02
N GLY A 539 -9.90 11.26 -10.32
CA GLY A 539 -8.73 11.87 -10.96
C GLY A 539 -7.41 11.27 -10.47
N MET A 540 -7.40 9.97 -10.18
CA MET A 540 -6.16 9.23 -9.97
C MET A 540 -5.43 9.10 -11.30
N GLY A 541 -4.11 8.90 -11.25
CA GLY A 541 -3.27 8.75 -12.44
C GLY A 541 -2.29 9.89 -12.64
N TYR A 542 -1.27 9.60 -13.45
CA TYR A 542 -0.29 10.56 -13.94
C TYR A 542 -0.77 11.17 -15.25
N ALA A 543 -0.41 12.43 -15.50
CA ALA A 543 -0.83 13.10 -16.72
C ALA A 543 -0.15 12.51 -17.96
N ILE A 544 -0.94 12.19 -18.99
CA ILE A 544 -0.50 11.65 -20.28
C ILE A 544 -1.02 12.50 -21.44
N ASP A 545 -0.28 12.57 -22.54
CA ASP A 545 -0.72 13.17 -23.79
C ASP A 545 -1.71 12.26 -24.55
N ALA A 546 -2.18 12.75 -25.70
CA ALA A 546 -3.08 12.00 -26.57
C ALA A 546 -2.50 10.69 -27.12
N ASN A 547 -1.17 10.52 -27.08
CA ASN A 547 -0.46 9.32 -27.53
C ASN A 547 -0.13 8.37 -26.36
N GLY A 548 -0.58 8.68 -25.14
CA GLY A 548 -0.29 7.89 -23.94
C GLY A 548 1.13 8.11 -23.38
N VAL A 549 1.84 9.15 -23.81
CA VAL A 549 3.15 9.56 -23.31
C VAL A 549 2.95 10.41 -22.06
N LEU A 550 3.73 10.18 -21.00
CA LEU A 550 3.64 11.01 -19.79
C LEU A 550 3.99 12.48 -20.13
N LEU A 551 3.16 13.43 -19.71
CA LEU A 551 3.39 14.85 -20.02
C LEU A 551 4.70 15.39 -19.42
N GLU A 552 5.11 14.84 -18.28
CA GLU A 552 6.40 15.13 -17.65
C GLU A 552 7.58 14.71 -18.55
N ASP A 553 7.43 13.66 -19.38
CA ASP A 553 8.45 13.23 -20.36
C ASP A 553 8.49 14.17 -21.60
N LEU A 554 7.53 15.10 -21.74
CA LEU A 554 7.44 16.07 -22.85
C LEU A 554 7.94 17.46 -22.47
N GLU A 555 7.89 17.83 -21.18
CA GLU A 555 8.55 19.03 -20.66
C GLU A 555 10.08 18.98 -20.91
N ASP A 556 10.65 17.78 -21.04
CA ASP A 556 12.03 17.51 -21.45
C ASP A 556 12.43 18.02 -22.85
N LYS A 557 11.51 18.57 -23.66
CA LYS A 557 11.82 19.17 -24.98
C LYS A 557 11.99 20.68 -24.99
N PHE A 558 11.81 21.38 -23.87
CA PHE A 558 11.92 22.84 -23.81
C PHE A 558 12.67 23.34 -22.57
N GLU A 559 13.94 22.98 -22.41
CA GLU A 559 14.87 23.76 -21.58
C GLU A 559 16.23 23.89 -22.28
N GLY A 560 16.29 24.81 -23.25
CA GLY A 560 17.57 25.29 -23.77
C GLY A 560 18.12 26.35 -22.81
N VAL A 561 19.23 26.06 -22.15
CA VAL A 561 20.17 27.13 -21.77
C VAL A 561 20.78 27.67 -23.07
N ASP A 562 20.96 28.98 -23.18
CA ASP A 562 21.73 29.53 -24.29
C ASP A 562 23.19 29.05 -24.22
N ALA A 563 23.97 29.30 -25.29
CA ALA A 563 25.38 28.92 -25.34
C ALA A 563 26.26 29.56 -24.23
N LEU A 564 25.68 30.42 -23.38
CA LEU A 564 26.33 31.13 -22.29
C LEU A 564 25.84 30.68 -20.90
N GLY A 565 24.94 29.69 -20.84
CA GLY A 565 24.45 29.13 -19.58
C GLY A 565 23.40 29.99 -18.87
N ASN A 566 22.77 30.95 -19.56
CA ASN A 566 21.69 31.74 -18.95
C ASN A 566 20.37 30.96 -18.98
N PRO A 567 19.58 31.00 -17.89
CA PRO A 567 18.22 30.47 -17.88
C PRO A 567 17.33 31.30 -18.82
N ILE A 568 16.66 30.66 -19.78
CA ILE A 568 15.52 31.28 -20.47
C ILE A 568 14.38 31.42 -19.45
N GLU A 569 13.78 32.61 -19.33
CA GLU A 569 12.76 32.92 -18.31
C GLU A 569 11.59 31.92 -18.32
N LYS A 570 11.28 31.36 -17.13
CA LYS A 570 10.20 30.40 -16.91
C LYS A 570 8.83 31.05 -17.12
N GLY A 571 8.22 30.80 -18.27
CA GLY A 571 6.79 30.97 -18.49
C GLY A 571 6.00 29.75 -18.02
N GLY A 572 5.24 29.87 -16.94
CA GLY A 572 4.17 28.93 -16.59
C GLY A 572 4.35 28.23 -15.25
N ARG A 573 3.48 28.54 -14.28
CA ARG A 573 3.31 27.72 -13.07
C ARG A 573 2.60 26.42 -13.45
N PRO A 574 2.84 25.30 -12.75
CA PRO A 574 2.10 24.06 -12.97
C PRO A 574 0.59 24.30 -12.81
N TRP A 575 -0.18 23.61 -13.64
CA TRP A 575 -1.63 23.65 -13.71
C TRP A 575 -2.22 23.44 -12.30
N LYS A 576 -2.67 24.52 -11.65
CA LYS A 576 -3.55 24.40 -10.49
C LYS A 576 -4.81 23.70 -10.98
N LYS A 577 -5.28 22.67 -10.26
CA LYS A 577 -6.65 22.16 -10.40
C LYS A 577 -7.57 23.36 -10.61
N PRO A 578 -8.35 23.46 -11.71
CA PRO A 578 -9.38 24.47 -11.79
C PRO A 578 -10.18 24.34 -10.50
N ALA A 579 -10.26 25.44 -9.75
CA ALA A 579 -10.95 25.44 -8.47
C ALA A 579 -12.36 24.92 -8.76
N VAL A 580 -12.70 23.74 -8.25
CA VAL A 580 -14.08 23.29 -8.29
C VAL A 580 -14.86 24.38 -7.55
N PRO A 581 -15.83 25.05 -8.20
CA PRO A 581 -16.60 26.10 -7.56
C PRO A 581 -17.12 25.54 -6.23
N GLU A 582 -16.74 26.18 -5.13
CA GLU A 582 -17.16 25.76 -3.81
C GLU A 582 -18.69 25.78 -3.81
N THR A 583 -19.35 24.65 -3.54
CA THR A 583 -20.81 24.64 -3.50
C THR A 583 -21.28 25.62 -2.42
N PRO A 584 -22.42 26.32 -2.60
CA PRO A 584 -22.92 27.28 -1.62
C PRO A 584 -23.05 26.68 -0.20
N GLU A 585 -23.33 25.38 -0.12
CA GLU A 585 -23.40 24.64 1.15
C GLU A 585 -22.03 24.50 1.82
N LYS A 586 -20.97 24.20 1.06
CA LYS A 586 -19.60 24.08 1.58
C LYS A 586 -19.08 25.44 2.05
N ALA A 587 -19.35 26.50 1.28
CA ALA A 587 -19.03 27.87 1.65
C ALA A 587 -19.75 28.30 2.94
N ARG A 588 -21.05 27.95 3.09
CA ARG A 588 -21.81 28.19 4.33
C ARG A 588 -21.24 27.44 5.53
N LYS A 589 -20.92 26.16 5.40
CA LYS A 589 -20.33 25.36 6.49
C LYS A 589 -18.97 25.92 6.92
N ARG A 590 -18.13 26.33 5.97
CA ARG A 590 -16.83 26.94 6.25
C ARG A 590 -16.96 28.30 6.92
N ALA A 591 -17.92 29.13 6.47
CA ALA A 591 -18.23 30.40 7.12
C ALA A 591 -18.73 30.20 8.56
N ALA A 592 -19.59 29.21 8.80
CA ALA A 592 -20.09 28.88 10.13
C ALA A 592 -18.97 28.40 11.09
N VAL A 593 -18.05 27.55 10.61
CA VAL A 593 -16.89 27.12 11.40
C VAL A 593 -15.96 28.29 11.70
N LYS A 594 -15.72 29.17 10.71
CA LYS A 594 -14.89 30.37 10.90
C LYS A 594 -15.53 31.34 11.90
N ALA A 595 -16.84 31.55 11.82
CA ALA A 595 -17.59 32.40 12.75
C ALA A 595 -17.59 31.81 14.16
N LYS A 596 -17.76 30.50 14.32
CA LYS A 596 -17.66 29.81 15.61
C LYS A 596 -16.27 29.95 16.22
N LYS A 597 -15.22 29.76 15.43
CA LYS A 597 -13.84 29.91 15.89
C LYS A 597 -13.53 31.35 16.31
N LEU A 598 -13.99 32.34 15.54
CA LEU A 598 -13.85 33.76 15.90
C LEU A 598 -14.65 34.13 17.15
N ALA A 599 -15.83 33.54 17.36
CA ALA A 599 -16.62 33.74 18.57
C ALA A 599 -15.98 33.10 19.80
N GLU A 600 -15.38 31.90 19.66
CA GLU A 600 -14.61 31.24 20.71
C GLU A 600 -13.34 32.03 21.06
N GLU A 601 -12.62 32.53 20.05
CA GLU A 601 -11.44 33.41 20.22
C GLU A 601 -11.82 34.75 20.89
N ALA A 602 -12.96 35.35 20.51
CA ALA A 602 -13.46 36.57 21.13
C ALA A 602 -13.92 36.35 22.59
N ALA A 603 -14.54 35.20 22.89
CA ALA A 603 -14.93 34.83 24.24
C ALA A 603 -13.71 34.55 25.15
N LEU A 604 -12.64 33.97 24.60
CA LEU A 604 -11.37 33.76 25.27
C LEU A 604 -10.59 35.07 25.51
N ALA A 605 -10.81 36.09 24.67
CA ALA A 605 -10.12 37.37 24.75
C ALA A 605 -10.70 38.37 25.76
N GLY A 606 -11.82 38.05 26.43
CA GLY A 606 -12.30 38.78 27.61
C GLY A 606 -12.41 40.30 27.46
N VAL A 607 -13.12 40.81 26.44
CA VAL A 607 -13.38 42.25 26.29
C VAL A 607 -14.84 42.56 26.55
N GLU A 608 -15.09 43.18 27.70
CA GLU A 608 -16.28 44.00 27.92
C GLU A 608 -16.21 45.26 27.04
N SER A 609 -17.35 45.52 26.39
CA SER A 609 -17.92 46.85 26.15
C SER A 609 -17.77 47.51 24.75
N VAL A 610 -18.97 47.79 24.22
CA VAL A 610 -19.44 49.04 23.58
C VAL A 610 -19.37 49.15 22.05
N PHE A 611 -20.58 49.02 21.47
CA PHE A 611 -21.12 49.75 20.32
C PHE A 611 -20.24 50.85 19.70
N PHE A 612 -20.02 50.79 18.38
CA PHE A 612 -20.33 51.92 17.48
C PHE A 612 -20.50 51.41 16.04
N LEU A 613 -21.73 51.57 15.53
CA LEU A 613 -22.04 51.66 14.10
C LEU A 613 -21.47 52.98 13.55
N HIS A 614 -20.78 52.95 12.40
CA HIS A 614 -21.05 53.82 11.24
C HIS A 614 -20.04 53.57 10.10
N ASN A 615 -20.59 53.41 8.89
CA ASN A 615 -20.06 53.69 7.54
C ASN A 615 -18.59 53.35 7.19
N TYR A 616 -18.40 52.33 6.34
CA TYR A 616 -18.00 52.46 4.93
C TYR A 616 -18.14 51.13 4.20
#